data_AF-A0A960B2T9-F1
#
_entry.id   AF-A0A960B2T9-F1
#
_cell.length_a   1.000
_cell.length_b   1.000
_cell.length_c   1.000
_cell.angle_alpha   90.00
_cell.angle_beta   90.00
_cell.angle_gamma   90.00
#
_symmetry.space_group_name_H-M   'P 1'
#
loop_
_entity.id
_entity.type
_entity.pdbx_description
1 polymer ?
#
loop_
_entity_poly.entity_id
_entity_poly.type
_entity_poly.pdbx_seq_one_letter_code
_entity_poly.pdbx_strand_id
1 'polypeptide(L)'
;MSVYGASATRDRQAWLFGLTGPQFFMVLVAGFPTWMAIALGQWLALLVVLPAWVVVGLLICLPIRGHSAFQWIGVLFRHLAGAAFGWSRFQSKAAAGELDLGDAEDPEDEGEAGEADLPGILASIQIHDGPPMTGQTARPAIIQNHATRTWAATARVVHPGIGMSDDADRFRMGAGLTEMMEAATAGNQIDLVVVQVRTIPDDGTERDEWVRHNARPDEPEVSAKVNAQLEAMTAGAAVRREAFVTVVVREDVINKDAKR
;
A
#
# COMPACT_ATOMS: atom_id res chain seq x y z
N MET A 1 7.38 1.76 -9.68
CA MET A 1 6.11 1.48 -8.97
C MET A 1 4.99 2.21 -9.68
N SER A 2 4.35 1.57 -10.68
CA SER A 2 3.14 2.12 -11.30
C SER A 2 1.98 1.91 -10.35
N VAL A 3 1.60 2.94 -9.61
CA VAL A 3 0.36 2.96 -8.84
C VAL A 3 -0.77 2.97 -9.86
N TYR A 4 -1.38 1.81 -10.12
CA TYR A 4 -2.68 1.79 -10.78
C TYR A 4 -3.68 2.38 -9.80
N GLY A 5 -4.19 3.56 -10.15
CA GLY A 5 -5.03 4.40 -9.32
C GLY A 5 -6.34 3.71 -8.98
N ALA A 6 -6.39 3.13 -7.80
CA ALA A 6 -7.46 3.37 -6.85
C ALA A 6 -6.76 3.54 -5.51
N SER A 7 -6.72 4.77 -4.97
CA SER A 7 -6.63 4.88 -3.52
C SER A 7 -7.67 3.92 -2.96
N ALA A 8 -7.34 3.11 -1.96
CA ALA A 8 -8.26 2.23 -1.25
C ALA A 8 -9.28 3.07 -0.44
N THR A 9 -9.93 3.98 -1.13
CA THR A 9 -10.92 4.93 -0.65
C THR A 9 -12.25 4.36 -1.05
N ARG A 10 -13.09 4.12 -0.05
CA ARG A 10 -14.49 3.74 -0.20
C ARG A 10 -15.15 4.53 -1.32
N ASP A 11 -15.90 3.84 -2.17
CA ASP A 11 -16.64 4.47 -3.26
C ASP A 11 -17.54 5.57 -2.68
N ARG A 12 -17.29 6.82 -3.09
CA ARG A 12 -17.99 7.97 -2.53
C ARG A 12 -19.30 8.11 -3.27
N GLN A 13 -20.39 7.87 -2.56
CA GLN A 13 -21.72 8.05 -3.12
C GLN A 13 -21.89 9.50 -3.61
N ALA A 14 -22.05 9.65 -4.91
CA ALA A 14 -22.33 10.95 -5.51
C ALA A 14 -23.69 11.47 -5.05
N TRP A 15 -23.78 12.77 -4.82
CA TRP A 15 -24.97 13.40 -4.23
C TRP A 15 -25.98 13.85 -5.29
N LEU A 16 -25.51 14.44 -6.39
CA LEU A 16 -26.37 14.95 -7.47
C LEU A 16 -25.64 14.89 -8.82
N PHE A 17 -26.22 14.24 -9.84
CA PHE A 17 -25.64 14.07 -11.18
C PHE A 17 -24.22 13.48 -11.23
N GLY A 18 -23.83 12.66 -10.25
CA GLY A 18 -22.46 12.14 -10.16
C GLY A 18 -21.46 13.10 -9.50
N LEU A 19 -21.88 14.30 -9.10
CA LEU A 19 -21.04 15.29 -8.41
C LEU A 19 -21.16 15.19 -6.89
N THR A 20 -20.06 15.50 -6.22
CA THR A 20 -20.05 15.78 -4.78
C THR A 20 -20.69 17.15 -4.50
N GLY A 21 -21.28 17.34 -3.32
CA GLY A 21 -21.87 18.63 -2.93
C GLY A 21 -20.95 19.85 -3.11
N PRO A 22 -19.67 19.77 -2.71
CA PRO A 22 -18.72 20.86 -2.96
C PRO A 22 -18.46 21.14 -4.44
N GLN A 23 -18.35 20.11 -5.29
CA GLN A 23 -18.16 20.30 -6.74
C GLN A 23 -19.34 21.04 -7.36
N PHE A 24 -20.57 20.66 -6.98
CA PHE A 24 -21.78 21.32 -7.46
C PHE A 24 -21.79 22.81 -7.08
N PHE A 25 -21.48 23.13 -5.82
CA PHE A 25 -21.41 24.51 -5.36
C PHE A 25 -20.33 25.32 -6.10
N MET A 26 -19.15 24.74 -6.33
CA MET A 26 -18.08 25.42 -7.08
C MET A 26 -18.49 25.71 -8.53
N VAL A 27 -19.16 24.78 -9.21
CA VAL A 27 -19.64 25.01 -10.58
C VAL A 27 -20.68 26.13 -10.63
N LEU A 28 -21.60 26.18 -9.65
CA LEU A 28 -22.58 27.25 -9.54
C LEU A 28 -21.92 28.62 -9.29
N VAL A 29 -21.00 28.70 -8.34
CA VAL A 29 -20.27 29.95 -8.04
C VAL A 29 -19.46 30.41 -9.24
N ALA A 30 -18.77 29.48 -9.92
CA ALA A 30 -18.03 29.79 -11.14
C ALA A 30 -18.95 30.27 -12.29
N GLY A 31 -20.24 29.91 -12.27
CA GLY A 31 -21.24 30.35 -13.24
C GLY A 31 -21.80 31.75 -12.97
N PHE A 32 -21.57 32.32 -11.80
CA PHE A 32 -22.10 33.64 -11.45
C PHE A 32 -21.76 34.75 -12.46
N PRO A 33 -20.52 34.84 -12.99
CA PRO A 33 -20.18 35.83 -14.01
C PRO A 33 -20.94 35.65 -15.33
N THR A 34 -21.29 34.43 -15.73
CA THR A 34 -22.09 34.20 -16.95
C THR A 34 -23.52 34.67 -16.76
N TRP A 35 -24.13 34.38 -15.60
CA TRP A 35 -25.45 34.89 -15.25
C TRP A 35 -25.49 36.40 -15.17
N MET A 36 -24.45 37.03 -14.62
CA MET A 36 -24.34 38.48 -14.54
C MET A 36 -24.20 39.12 -15.93
N ALA A 37 -23.41 38.53 -16.84
CA ALA A 37 -23.30 39.00 -18.23
C ALA A 37 -24.64 38.92 -18.98
N ILE A 38 -25.43 37.86 -18.74
CA ILE A 38 -26.79 37.73 -19.28
C ILE A 38 -27.71 38.81 -18.69
N ALA A 39 -27.69 39.00 -17.36
CA ALA A 39 -28.53 39.97 -16.67
C ALA A 39 -28.27 41.42 -17.11
N LEU A 40 -27.01 41.75 -17.42
CA LEU A 40 -26.59 43.08 -17.90
C LEU A 40 -26.69 43.24 -19.43
N GLY A 41 -27.12 42.21 -20.18
CA GLY A 41 -27.21 42.25 -21.64
C GLY A 41 -25.87 42.36 -22.36
N GLN A 42 -24.75 41.98 -21.72
CA GLN A 42 -23.40 42.11 -22.24
C GLN A 42 -22.99 40.88 -23.08
N TRP A 43 -23.56 40.75 -24.28
CA TRP A 43 -23.36 39.60 -25.16
C TRP A 43 -21.89 39.34 -25.54
N LEU A 44 -21.09 40.40 -25.69
CA LEU A 44 -19.67 40.25 -26.03
C LEU A 44 -18.86 39.65 -24.87
N ALA A 45 -19.16 40.06 -23.63
CA ALA A 45 -18.53 39.49 -22.44
C ALA A 45 -18.93 38.03 -22.25
N LEU A 46 -20.21 37.70 -22.53
CA LEU A 46 -20.70 36.33 -22.46
C LEU A 46 -19.92 35.37 -23.37
N LEU A 47 -19.53 35.81 -24.58
CA LEU A 47 -18.72 35.00 -25.51
C LEU A 47 -17.36 34.57 -24.93
N VAL A 48 -16.80 35.33 -24.00
CA VAL A 48 -15.52 35.01 -23.36
C VAL A 48 -15.73 34.23 -22.07
N VAL A 49 -16.68 34.67 -21.24
CA VAL A 49 -16.89 34.12 -19.90
C VAL A 49 -17.55 32.73 -19.95
N LEU A 50 -18.40 32.45 -20.94
CA LEU A 50 -19.07 31.16 -21.07
C LEU A 50 -18.09 30.01 -21.40
N PRO A 51 -17.18 30.12 -22.40
CA PRO A 51 -16.15 29.11 -22.60
C PRO A 51 -15.24 28.91 -21.38
N ALA A 52 -14.85 30.01 -20.71
CA ALA A 52 -14.05 29.93 -19.50
C ALA A 52 -14.77 29.16 -18.38
N TRP A 53 -16.06 29.39 -18.19
CA TRP A 53 -16.88 28.64 -17.24
C TRP A 53 -16.96 27.15 -17.59
N VAL A 54 -17.12 26.80 -18.88
CA VAL A 54 -17.11 25.39 -19.32
C VAL A 54 -15.78 24.71 -19.01
N VAL A 55 -14.65 25.38 -19.26
CA VAL A 55 -13.32 24.84 -18.94
C VAL A 55 -13.15 24.63 -17.43
N VAL A 56 -13.57 25.60 -16.61
CA VAL A 56 -13.55 25.47 -15.14
C VAL A 56 -14.44 24.32 -14.68
N GLY A 57 -15.64 24.19 -15.25
CA GLY A 57 -16.54 23.07 -14.98
C GLY A 57 -15.91 21.72 -15.31
N LEU A 58 -15.25 21.59 -16.48
CA LEU A 58 -14.51 20.39 -16.85
C LEU A 58 -13.39 20.08 -15.86
N LEU A 59 -12.61 21.06 -15.42
CA LEU A 59 -11.53 20.87 -14.44
C LEU A 59 -12.03 20.43 -13.05
N ILE A 60 -13.23 20.87 -12.66
CA ILE A 60 -13.87 20.48 -11.40
C ILE A 60 -14.46 19.06 -11.49
N CYS A 61 -15.07 18.73 -12.63
CA CYS A 61 -15.83 17.51 -12.82
C CYS A 61 -15.00 16.32 -13.32
N LEU A 62 -13.96 16.55 -14.13
CA LEU A 62 -13.14 15.48 -14.68
C LEU A 62 -11.99 15.12 -13.72
N PRO A 63 -12.01 13.92 -13.12
CA PRO A 63 -10.92 13.46 -12.29
C PRO A 63 -9.72 13.09 -13.18
N ILE A 64 -8.60 13.78 -12.99
CA ILE A 64 -7.32 13.39 -13.56
C ILE A 64 -6.62 12.50 -12.54
N ARG A 65 -6.44 11.21 -12.88
CA ARG A 65 -5.88 10.18 -11.97
C ARG A 65 -6.68 10.03 -10.65
N GLY A 66 -8.00 10.16 -10.71
CA GLY A 66 -8.87 10.01 -9.54
C GLY A 66 -9.06 11.29 -8.70
N HIS A 67 -8.40 12.40 -9.06
CA HIS A 67 -8.52 13.66 -8.36
C HIS A 67 -8.96 14.80 -9.30
N SER A 68 -9.88 15.67 -8.86
CA SER A 68 -10.22 16.88 -9.61
C SER A 68 -9.10 17.93 -9.51
N ALA A 69 -9.09 18.92 -10.41
CA ALA A 69 -8.05 19.97 -10.39
C ALA A 69 -7.99 20.73 -9.05
N PHE A 70 -9.14 20.95 -8.41
CA PHE A 70 -9.18 21.60 -7.10
C PHE A 70 -8.59 20.74 -5.99
N GLN A 71 -8.80 19.42 -6.03
CA GLN A 71 -8.17 18.50 -5.08
C GLN A 71 -6.65 18.48 -5.27
N TRP A 72 -6.18 18.54 -6.52
CA TRP A 72 -4.75 18.69 -6.82
C TRP A 72 -4.14 19.96 -6.23
N ILE A 73 -4.85 21.09 -6.25
CA ILE A 73 -4.40 22.33 -5.58
C ILE A 73 -4.24 22.10 -4.07
N GLY A 74 -5.20 21.43 -3.43
CA GLY A 74 -5.09 21.10 -2.01
C GLY A 74 -3.92 20.16 -1.70
N VAL A 75 -3.69 19.14 -2.53
CA VAL A 75 -2.54 18.23 -2.41
C VAL A 75 -1.23 18.99 -2.57
N LEU A 76 -1.14 19.87 -3.58
CA LEU A 76 0.03 20.72 -3.81
C LEU A 76 0.31 21.63 -2.62
N PHE A 77 -0.72 22.31 -2.10
CA PHE A 77 -0.57 23.19 -0.95
C PHE A 77 -0.09 22.42 0.29
N ARG A 78 -0.68 21.25 0.57
CA ARG A 78 -0.25 20.40 1.70
C ARG A 78 1.18 19.90 1.51
N HIS A 79 1.57 19.54 0.28
CA HIS A 79 2.92 19.13 -0.03
C HIS A 79 3.93 20.27 0.17
N LEU A 80 3.62 21.47 -0.32
CA LEU A 80 4.46 22.65 -0.14
C LEU A 80 4.58 23.05 1.33
N ALA A 81 3.49 23.02 2.08
CA ALA A 81 3.51 23.25 3.52
C ALA A 81 4.37 22.19 4.23
N GLY A 82 4.17 20.91 3.91
CA GLY A 82 4.97 19.81 4.49
C GLY A 82 6.46 19.93 4.16
N ALA A 83 6.80 20.37 2.96
CA ALA A 83 8.20 20.63 2.58
C ALA A 83 8.78 21.84 3.33
N ALA A 84 8.01 22.94 3.45
CA ALA A 84 8.44 24.16 4.12
C ALA A 84 8.64 23.97 5.63
N PHE A 85 7.75 23.20 6.28
CA PHE A 85 7.84 22.90 7.71
C PHE A 85 8.71 21.67 8.04
N GLY A 86 9.31 21.01 7.04
CA GLY A 86 10.16 19.84 7.23
C GLY A 86 9.42 18.55 7.61
N TRP A 87 8.08 18.53 7.58
CA TRP A 87 7.26 17.37 7.94
C TRP A 87 7.40 16.18 6.99
N SER A 88 8.02 16.37 5.82
CA SER A 88 8.30 15.29 4.87
C SER A 88 9.62 14.56 5.14
N ARG A 89 10.44 15.05 6.07
CA ARG A 89 11.71 14.42 6.42
C ARG A 89 11.53 13.52 7.62
N PHE A 90 12.00 12.29 7.50
CA PHE A 90 12.09 11.33 8.58
C PHE A 90 13.51 10.77 8.61
N GLN A 91 14.04 10.64 9.81
CA GLN A 91 15.28 9.95 10.10
C GLN A 91 14.98 9.02 11.26
N SER A 92 15.33 7.74 11.12
CA SER A 92 15.13 6.79 12.21
C SER A 92 16.15 7.04 13.32
N LYS A 93 15.77 6.75 14.57
CA LYS A 93 16.62 6.74 15.76
C LYS A 93 17.88 5.90 15.53
N ALA A 94 17.73 4.74 14.89
CA ALA A 94 18.85 3.88 14.51
C ALA A 94 19.86 4.57 13.57
N ALA A 95 19.37 5.32 12.56
CA ALA A 95 20.22 6.06 11.65
C ALA A 95 20.79 7.35 12.25
N ALA A 96 20.15 7.90 13.28
CA ALA A 96 20.64 9.04 14.06
C ALA A 96 21.67 8.64 15.14
N GLY A 97 21.76 7.34 15.47
CA GLY A 97 22.59 6.85 16.58
C GLY A 97 21.96 7.12 17.95
N GLU A 98 20.65 7.37 17.99
CA GLU A 98 19.86 7.66 19.19
C GLU A 98 19.10 6.42 19.69
N LEU A 99 19.25 5.27 19.02
CA LEU A 99 18.58 4.04 19.43
C LEU A 99 19.20 3.51 20.72
N ASP A 100 18.38 3.44 21.76
CA ASP A 100 18.72 2.75 22.99
C ASP A 100 18.57 1.24 22.82
N LEU A 101 19.65 0.50 23.03
CA LEU A 101 19.67 -0.96 22.92
C LEU A 101 19.37 -1.65 24.26
N GLY A 102 19.19 -0.88 25.33
CA GLY A 102 19.07 -1.41 26.69
C GLY A 102 20.43 -1.89 27.24
N ASP A 103 20.47 -2.19 28.52
CA ASP A 103 21.66 -2.75 29.17
C ASP A 103 21.62 -4.29 29.14
N ALA A 104 22.71 -4.91 28.68
CA ALA A 104 22.82 -6.37 28.67
C ALA A 104 22.93 -6.98 30.08
N GLU A 105 23.30 -6.17 31.07
CA GLU A 105 23.44 -6.59 32.47
C GLU A 105 22.14 -6.44 33.29
N ASP A 106 21.18 -5.63 32.81
CA ASP A 106 19.88 -5.42 33.47
C ASP A 106 18.73 -5.98 32.61
N PRO A 107 18.17 -7.16 32.94
CA PRO A 107 17.10 -7.77 32.17
C PRO A 107 15.75 -7.02 32.26
N GLU A 108 15.61 -6.00 33.12
CA GLU A 108 14.44 -5.12 33.12
C GLU A 108 14.58 -3.94 32.14
N ASP A 109 15.79 -3.68 31.63
CA ASP A 109 16.08 -2.64 30.64
C ASP A 109 16.14 -3.22 29.23
N GLU A 110 14.98 -3.51 28.65
CA GLU A 110 14.86 -4.08 27.30
C GLU A 110 15.18 -3.07 26.17
N GLY A 111 15.44 -1.79 26.51
CA GLY A 111 15.72 -0.73 25.54
C GLY A 111 14.57 -0.43 24.57
N GLU A 112 14.87 0.33 23.51
CA GLU A 112 13.89 0.69 22.46
C GLU A 112 14.04 -0.18 21.20
N ALA A 113 14.95 -1.15 21.19
CA ALA A 113 15.27 -1.97 20.01
C ALA A 113 14.06 -2.78 19.48
N GLY A 114 13.11 -3.11 20.35
CA GLY A 114 11.87 -3.82 19.99
C GLY A 114 10.75 -2.93 19.46
N GLU A 115 10.85 -1.61 19.58
CA GLU A 115 9.79 -0.69 19.19
C GLU A 115 9.94 -0.21 17.74
N ALA A 116 8.81 -0.16 17.01
CA ALA A 116 8.81 0.24 15.62
C ALA A 116 8.97 1.76 15.49
N ASP A 117 10.18 2.20 15.14
CA ASP A 117 10.46 3.61 14.88
C ASP A 117 9.91 4.04 13.50
N LEU A 118 8.69 4.56 13.52
CA LEU A 118 7.90 4.89 12.32
C LEU A 118 7.61 6.40 12.22
N PRO A 119 7.58 6.97 11.00
CA PRO A 119 7.38 8.39 10.80
C PRO A 119 5.96 8.88 11.10
N GLY A 120 5.85 10.01 11.81
CA GLY A 120 4.65 10.85 11.83
C GLY A 120 3.37 10.09 12.17
N ILE A 121 2.42 10.01 11.22
CA ILE A 121 1.15 9.30 11.42
C ILE A 121 1.30 7.77 11.58
N LEU A 122 2.45 7.20 11.20
CA LEU A 122 2.75 5.79 11.36
C LEU A 122 3.35 5.48 12.74
N ALA A 123 3.78 6.49 13.51
CA ALA A 123 4.28 6.30 14.88
C ALA A 123 3.23 5.69 15.82
N SER A 124 1.94 5.78 15.46
CA SER A 124 0.84 5.16 16.20
C SER A 124 0.60 3.68 15.82
N ILE A 125 1.51 3.07 15.05
CA ILE A 125 1.40 1.67 14.65
C ILE A 125 2.26 0.83 15.57
N GLN A 126 1.63 -0.16 16.21
CA GLN A 126 2.32 -1.17 17.01
C GLN A 126 2.23 -2.52 16.29
N ILE A 127 3.33 -3.25 16.25
CA ILE A 127 3.40 -4.57 15.63
C ILE A 127 3.58 -5.60 16.75
N HIS A 128 2.71 -6.60 16.74
CA HIS A 128 2.67 -7.71 17.68
C HIS A 128 2.90 -9.02 16.95
N ASP A 129 3.47 -9.99 17.65
CA ASP A 129 3.52 -11.36 17.14
C ASP A 129 2.15 -12.03 17.29
N GLY A 130 1.65 -12.59 16.20
CA GLY A 130 0.43 -13.37 16.20
C GLY A 130 0.60 -14.73 16.89
N PRO A 131 -0.53 -15.41 17.17
CA PRO A 131 -0.50 -16.72 17.81
C PRO A 131 0.22 -17.75 16.93
N PRO A 132 0.89 -18.75 17.52
CA PRO A 132 1.48 -19.85 16.77
C PRO A 132 0.37 -20.64 16.05
N MET A 133 0.55 -20.89 14.76
CA MET A 133 -0.39 -21.69 13.96
C MET A 133 0.10 -23.13 13.87
N THR A 134 -0.80 -24.10 14.02
CA THR A 134 -0.47 -25.53 13.95
C THR A 134 0.21 -25.87 12.62
N GLY A 135 1.40 -26.46 12.67
CA GLY A 135 2.15 -26.87 11.49
C GLY A 135 2.90 -25.75 10.76
N GLN A 136 2.93 -24.52 11.31
CA GLN A 136 3.74 -23.42 10.78
C GLN A 136 4.62 -22.83 11.87
N THR A 137 5.92 -22.72 11.61
CA THR A 137 6.88 -22.02 12.47
C THR A 137 6.74 -20.51 12.36
N ALA A 138 6.28 -20.00 11.21
CA ALA A 138 6.06 -18.58 10.99
C ALA A 138 4.75 -18.13 11.65
N ARG A 139 4.81 -17.00 12.38
CA ARG A 139 3.66 -16.36 13.00
C ARG A 139 3.18 -15.21 12.12
N PRO A 140 1.86 -15.00 11.97
CA PRO A 140 1.36 -13.81 11.31
C PRO A 140 1.71 -12.58 12.15
N ALA A 141 2.04 -11.46 11.51
CA ALA A 141 2.22 -10.19 12.19
C ALA A 141 0.87 -9.55 12.44
N ILE A 142 0.58 -9.18 13.68
CA ILE A 142 -0.63 -8.45 14.07
C ILE A 142 -0.26 -6.98 14.24
N ILE A 143 -0.86 -6.12 13.43
CA ILE A 143 -0.54 -4.71 13.35
C ILE A 143 -1.73 -3.93 13.91
N GLN A 144 -1.50 -3.18 14.98
CA GLN A 144 -2.49 -2.31 15.57
C GLN A 144 -2.21 -0.87 15.14
N ASN A 145 -3.21 -0.19 14.59
CA ASN A 145 -3.12 1.23 14.28
C ASN A 145 -4.03 2.03 15.22
N HIS A 146 -3.42 2.73 16.18
CA HIS A 146 -4.15 3.50 17.18
C HIS A 146 -4.79 4.78 16.61
N ALA A 147 -4.22 5.37 15.55
CA ALA A 147 -4.78 6.57 14.93
C ALA A 147 -6.11 6.30 14.21
N THR A 148 -6.21 5.15 13.53
CA THR A 148 -7.43 4.76 12.80
C THR A 148 -8.31 3.75 13.54
N ARG A 149 -7.88 3.25 14.70
CA ARG A 149 -8.57 2.21 15.48
C ARG A 149 -8.88 0.97 14.65
N THR A 150 -7.83 0.46 14.01
CA THR A 150 -7.92 -0.73 13.15
C THR A 150 -6.87 -1.74 13.56
N TRP A 151 -7.21 -3.02 13.37
CA TRP A 151 -6.31 -4.14 13.52
C TRP A 151 -6.08 -4.78 12.16
N ALA A 152 -4.84 -5.17 11.87
CA ALA A 152 -4.49 -5.84 10.65
C ALA A 152 -3.69 -7.11 10.93
N ALA A 153 -4.00 -8.20 10.24
CA ALA A 153 -3.21 -9.42 10.29
C ALA A 153 -2.50 -9.60 8.95
N THR A 154 -1.17 -9.71 8.98
CA THR A 154 -0.34 -9.90 7.78
C THR A 154 0.35 -11.25 7.83
N ALA A 155 0.19 -12.03 6.76
CA ALA A 155 0.85 -13.32 6.59
C ALA A 155 1.60 -13.37 5.25
N ARG A 156 2.71 -14.10 5.24
CA ARG A 156 3.42 -14.42 3.99
C ARG A 156 2.66 -15.51 3.25
N VAL A 157 2.47 -15.32 1.95
CA VAL A 157 1.88 -16.32 1.06
C VAL A 157 2.99 -17.00 0.27
N VAL A 158 3.01 -18.32 0.34
CA VAL A 158 3.86 -19.16 -0.50
C VAL A 158 2.95 -19.86 -1.50
N HIS A 159 3.19 -19.62 -2.80
CA HIS A 159 2.42 -20.26 -3.87
C HIS A 159 3.40 -20.84 -4.91
N PRO A 160 3.08 -21.99 -5.53
CA PRO A 160 3.98 -22.68 -6.47
C PRO A 160 4.15 -21.96 -7.83
N GLY A 161 3.64 -20.74 -7.97
CA GLY A 161 3.53 -20.05 -9.26
C GLY A 161 2.26 -20.45 -10.04
N ILE A 162 1.97 -19.68 -11.09
CA ILE A 162 0.87 -19.96 -12.04
C ILE A 162 1.37 -20.19 -13.48
N GLY A 163 2.68 -19.97 -13.72
CA GLY A 163 3.25 -19.93 -15.06
C GLY A 163 3.39 -21.28 -15.75
N MET A 164 3.58 -22.35 -14.95
CA MET A 164 3.68 -23.74 -15.42
C MET A 164 2.50 -24.60 -14.94
N SER A 165 1.48 -23.97 -14.34
CA SER A 165 0.27 -24.67 -13.90
C SER A 165 -0.63 -24.93 -15.11
N ASP A 166 -1.31 -26.07 -15.10
CA ASP A 166 -2.31 -26.35 -16.13
C ASP A 166 -3.55 -25.42 -15.98
N ASP A 167 -4.40 -25.41 -17.01
CA ASP A 167 -5.57 -24.53 -17.01
C ASP A 167 -6.57 -24.88 -15.89
N ALA A 168 -6.66 -26.14 -15.48
CA ALA A 168 -7.54 -26.59 -14.41
C ALA A 168 -7.07 -26.07 -13.04
N ASP A 169 -5.77 -26.11 -12.77
CA ASP A 169 -5.13 -25.59 -11.57
C ASP A 169 -5.24 -24.07 -11.49
N ARG A 170 -5.04 -23.39 -12.62
CA ARG A 170 -5.22 -21.94 -12.70
C ARG A 170 -6.66 -21.55 -12.42
N PHE A 171 -7.63 -22.29 -12.97
CA PHE A 171 -9.04 -22.09 -12.68
C PHE A 171 -9.37 -22.32 -11.21
N ARG A 172 -8.87 -23.42 -10.63
CA ARG A 172 -9.06 -23.77 -9.20
C ARG A 172 -8.49 -22.68 -8.28
N MET A 173 -7.31 -22.16 -8.57
CA MET A 173 -6.71 -21.06 -7.81
C MET A 173 -7.53 -19.76 -7.92
N GLY A 174 -8.03 -19.44 -9.13
CA GLY A 174 -8.89 -18.28 -9.35
C GLY A 174 -10.23 -18.40 -8.62
N ALA A 175 -10.84 -19.59 -8.63
CA ALA A 175 -12.07 -19.88 -7.91
C ALA A 175 -11.86 -19.73 -6.39
N GLY A 176 -10.80 -20.33 -5.84
CA GLY A 176 -10.50 -20.22 -4.41
C GLY A 176 -10.26 -18.80 -3.93
N LEU A 177 -9.59 -17.96 -4.74
CA LEU A 177 -9.42 -16.53 -4.43
C LEU A 177 -10.78 -15.80 -4.44
N THR A 178 -11.65 -16.13 -5.39
CA THR A 178 -12.98 -15.52 -5.51
C THR A 178 -13.86 -15.89 -4.30
N GLU A 179 -13.88 -17.16 -3.92
CA GLU A 179 -14.59 -17.66 -2.74
C GLU A 179 -14.06 -17.00 -1.45
N MET A 180 -12.75 -16.84 -1.31
CA MET A 180 -12.16 -16.12 -0.17
C MET A 180 -12.66 -14.67 -0.11
N MET A 181 -12.70 -13.95 -1.23
CA MET A 181 -13.18 -12.57 -1.29
C MET A 181 -14.69 -12.46 -1.01
N GLU A 182 -15.48 -13.43 -1.48
CA GLU A 182 -16.91 -13.52 -1.18
C GLU A 182 -17.15 -13.76 0.32
N ALA A 183 -16.44 -14.72 0.92
CA ALA A 183 -16.50 -14.98 2.36
C ALA A 183 -16.07 -13.77 3.19
N ALA A 184 -15.02 -13.06 2.75
CA ALA A 184 -14.55 -11.84 3.41
C ALA A 184 -15.60 -10.73 3.39
N THR A 185 -16.35 -10.62 2.29
CA THR A 185 -17.42 -9.62 2.14
C THR A 185 -18.66 -9.99 2.97
N ALA A 186 -19.02 -11.27 2.99
CA ALA A 186 -20.20 -11.77 3.71
C ALA A 186 -20.13 -11.54 5.23
N GLY A 187 -18.94 -11.61 5.81
CA GLY A 187 -18.74 -11.36 7.25
C GLY A 187 -19.01 -9.91 7.68
N ASN A 188 -18.91 -8.94 6.76
CA ASN A 188 -19.01 -7.49 7.04
C ASN A 188 -18.08 -6.98 8.17
N GLN A 189 -17.08 -7.77 8.54
CA GLN A 189 -16.06 -7.45 9.55
C GLN A 189 -14.78 -6.91 8.94
N ILE A 190 -14.45 -7.38 7.73
CA ILE A 190 -13.25 -7.02 7.00
C ILE A 190 -13.49 -5.69 6.29
N ASP A 191 -12.66 -4.71 6.61
CA ASP A 191 -12.70 -3.36 6.02
C ASP A 191 -11.83 -3.29 4.75
N LEU A 192 -10.70 -4.02 4.73
CA LEU A 192 -9.77 -4.03 3.61
C LEU A 192 -8.98 -5.34 3.54
N VAL A 193 -8.77 -5.85 2.32
CA VAL A 193 -7.81 -6.92 2.02
C VAL A 193 -6.76 -6.35 1.07
N VAL A 194 -5.48 -6.50 1.43
CA VAL A 194 -4.34 -6.06 0.63
C VAL A 194 -3.52 -7.28 0.24
N VAL A 195 -3.25 -7.44 -1.05
CA VAL A 195 -2.31 -8.43 -1.58
C VAL A 195 -1.09 -7.69 -2.11
N GLN A 196 0.04 -7.80 -1.42
CA GLN A 196 1.29 -7.17 -1.81
C GLN A 196 2.24 -8.20 -2.39
N VAL A 197 2.67 -7.96 -3.62
CA VAL A 197 3.70 -8.78 -4.28
C VAL A 197 4.89 -7.88 -4.54
N ARG A 198 6.02 -8.19 -3.89
CA ARG A 198 7.27 -7.46 -4.07
C ARG A 198 8.32 -8.34 -4.73
N THR A 199 9.18 -7.67 -5.48
CA THR A 199 10.26 -8.25 -6.26
C THR A 199 11.55 -7.69 -5.69
N ILE A 200 12.31 -8.53 -5.01
CA ILE A 200 13.57 -8.16 -4.35
C ILE A 200 14.71 -8.73 -5.19
N PRO A 201 15.78 -7.96 -5.47
CA PRO A 201 17.01 -8.54 -6.00
C PRO A 201 17.46 -9.68 -5.09
N ASP A 202 17.66 -10.88 -5.64
CA ASP A 202 18.20 -11.98 -4.85
C ASP A 202 19.70 -11.72 -4.64
N ASP A 203 20.17 -11.81 -3.39
CA ASP A 203 21.58 -11.58 -3.06
C ASP A 203 22.47 -12.79 -3.39
N GLY A 204 21.86 -13.92 -3.77
CA GLY A 204 22.53 -15.17 -4.13
C GLY A 204 22.99 -15.99 -2.93
N THR A 205 22.92 -15.46 -1.70
CA THR A 205 23.52 -16.08 -0.50
C THR A 205 22.99 -17.49 -0.22
N GLU A 206 21.67 -17.69 -0.30
CA GLU A 206 21.03 -19.00 -0.08
C GLU A 206 21.51 -20.04 -1.12
N ARG A 207 21.73 -19.59 -2.36
CA ARG A 207 22.22 -20.44 -3.44
C ARG A 207 23.71 -20.75 -3.28
N ASP A 208 24.52 -19.78 -2.89
CA ASP A 208 25.95 -19.98 -2.59
C ASP A 208 26.14 -20.96 -1.43
N GLU A 209 25.29 -20.92 -0.41
CA GLU A 209 25.25 -21.94 0.65
C GLU A 209 24.86 -23.31 0.13
N TRP A 210 23.81 -23.39 -0.70
CA TRP A 210 23.39 -24.65 -1.29
C TRP A 210 24.50 -25.26 -2.17
N VAL A 211 25.16 -24.47 -3.01
CA VAL A 211 26.28 -24.93 -3.84
C VAL A 211 27.44 -25.41 -2.98
N ARG A 212 27.83 -24.65 -1.95
CA ARG A 212 28.88 -25.09 -1.01
C ARG A 212 28.55 -26.42 -0.35
N HIS A 213 27.29 -26.63 0.02
CA HIS A 213 26.86 -27.87 0.69
C HIS A 213 26.73 -29.07 -0.27
N ASN A 214 26.45 -28.82 -1.55
CA ASN A 214 26.17 -29.86 -2.55
C ASN A 214 27.30 -30.06 -3.58
N ALA A 215 28.38 -29.27 -3.50
CA ALA A 215 29.56 -29.43 -4.35
C ALA A 215 30.20 -30.80 -4.13
N ARG A 216 30.49 -31.50 -5.22
CA ARG A 216 31.16 -32.80 -5.16
C ARG A 216 32.67 -32.62 -5.15
N PRO A 217 33.42 -33.29 -4.25
CA PRO A 217 34.87 -33.22 -4.23
C PRO A 217 35.53 -33.69 -5.54
N ASP A 218 34.88 -34.64 -6.23
CA ASP A 218 35.38 -35.27 -7.46
C ASP A 218 34.81 -34.63 -8.75
N GLU A 219 34.28 -33.40 -8.68
CA GLU A 219 33.78 -32.71 -9.87
C GLU A 219 34.91 -32.41 -10.88
N PRO A 220 34.72 -32.74 -12.17
CA PRO A 220 35.69 -32.36 -13.21
C PRO A 220 35.90 -30.84 -13.26
N GLU A 221 37.16 -30.41 -13.34
CA GLU A 221 37.55 -28.98 -13.27
C GLU A 221 36.83 -28.09 -14.31
N VAL A 222 36.57 -28.64 -15.50
CA VAL A 222 35.85 -27.92 -16.56
C VAL A 222 34.38 -27.69 -16.19
N SER A 223 33.73 -28.66 -15.54
CA SER A 223 32.35 -28.54 -15.05
C SER A 223 32.27 -27.47 -13.96
N ALA A 224 33.21 -27.49 -13.00
CA ALA A 224 33.25 -26.50 -11.92
C ALA A 224 33.41 -25.07 -12.46
N LYS A 225 34.28 -24.87 -13.45
CA LYS A 225 34.47 -23.55 -14.11
C LYS A 225 33.23 -23.08 -14.85
N VAL A 226 32.56 -23.97 -15.59
CA VAL A 226 31.32 -23.62 -16.31
C VAL A 226 30.20 -23.30 -15.33
N ASN A 227 30.04 -24.09 -14.26
CA ASN A 227 29.03 -23.85 -13.23
C ASN A 227 29.25 -22.50 -12.53
N ALA A 228 30.49 -22.17 -12.16
CA ALA A 228 30.83 -20.87 -11.57
C ALA A 228 30.55 -19.70 -12.53
N GLN A 229 30.81 -19.86 -13.84
CA GLN A 229 30.49 -18.82 -14.83
C GLN A 229 28.99 -18.63 -15.02
N LEU A 230 28.22 -19.73 -15.10
CA LEU A 230 26.76 -19.68 -15.18
C LEU A 230 26.14 -19.06 -13.92
N GLU A 231 26.68 -19.38 -12.75
CA GLU A 231 26.28 -18.79 -11.49
C GLU A 231 26.50 -17.28 -11.45
N ALA A 232 27.70 -16.81 -11.80
CA ALA A 232 28.01 -15.38 -11.88
C ALA A 232 27.10 -14.62 -12.85
N MET A 233 26.72 -15.23 -13.99
CA MET A 233 25.80 -14.63 -14.95
C MET A 233 24.34 -14.62 -14.45
N THR A 234 23.94 -15.64 -13.69
CA THR A 234 22.55 -15.81 -13.24
C THR A 234 22.26 -15.03 -11.97
N ALA A 235 23.24 -14.91 -11.05
CA ALA A 235 23.08 -14.24 -9.76
C ALA A 235 22.65 -12.78 -9.92
N GLY A 236 23.24 -12.04 -10.86
CA GLY A 236 22.85 -10.65 -11.16
C GLY A 236 21.45 -10.49 -11.79
N ALA A 237 20.86 -11.57 -12.28
CA ALA A 237 19.53 -11.60 -12.89
C ALA A 237 18.48 -12.34 -12.02
N ALA A 238 18.91 -12.93 -10.89
CA ALA A 238 18.05 -13.67 -9.99
C ALA A 238 17.17 -12.71 -9.19
N VAL A 239 15.89 -13.04 -9.13
CA VAL A 239 14.88 -12.18 -8.56
C VAL A 239 14.01 -12.99 -7.62
N ARG A 240 13.98 -12.61 -6.35
CA ARG A 240 13.11 -13.21 -5.35
C ARG A 240 11.77 -12.51 -5.36
N ARG A 241 10.70 -13.28 -5.49
CA ARG A 241 9.33 -12.79 -5.35
C ARG A 241 8.79 -13.16 -3.99
N GLU A 242 8.28 -12.16 -3.26
CA GLU A 242 7.58 -12.38 -2.01
C GLU A 242 6.17 -11.85 -2.12
N ALA A 243 5.22 -12.62 -1.59
CA ALA A 243 3.82 -12.25 -1.53
C ALA A 243 3.36 -12.20 -0.07
N PHE A 244 2.58 -11.17 0.26
CA PHE A 244 1.98 -10.98 1.57
C PHE A 244 0.50 -10.68 1.38
N VAL A 245 -0.31 -11.18 2.31
CA VAL A 245 -1.72 -10.84 2.41
C VAL A 245 -1.96 -10.19 3.76
N THR A 246 -2.62 -9.03 3.74
CA THR A 246 -3.00 -8.28 4.93
C THR A 246 -4.51 -8.11 4.96
N VAL A 247 -5.12 -8.51 6.05
CA VAL A 247 -6.57 -8.34 6.30
C VAL A 247 -6.74 -7.31 7.40
N VAL A 248 -7.53 -6.26 7.15
CA VAL A 248 -7.78 -5.17 8.09
C VAL A 248 -9.22 -5.22 8.58
N VAL A 249 -9.39 -5.11 9.89
CA VAL A 249 -10.69 -5.04 10.58
C VAL A 249 -10.73 -3.79 11.45
N ARG A 250 -11.93 -3.24 11.66
CA ARG A 250 -12.10 -2.12 12.58
C ARG A 250 -12.26 -2.60 14.01
N GLU A 251 -11.68 -1.87 14.95
CA GLU A 251 -11.70 -2.22 16.37
C GLU A 251 -13.12 -2.23 16.95
N ASP A 252 -14.00 -1.34 16.48
CA ASP A 252 -15.39 -1.26 16.93
C ASP A 252 -16.24 -2.48 16.56
N VAL A 253 -15.87 -3.18 15.49
CA VAL A 253 -16.56 -4.38 15.03
C VAL A 253 -16.14 -5.58 15.88
N ILE A 254 -14.84 -5.80 16.04
CA ILE A 254 -14.33 -6.94 16.81
C ILE A 254 -14.61 -6.83 18.31
N ASN A 255 -14.67 -5.61 18.87
CA ASN A 255 -15.00 -5.38 20.28
C ASN A 255 -16.42 -5.82 20.64
N LYS A 256 -17.35 -5.87 19.67
CA LYS A 256 -18.70 -6.37 19.91
C LYS A 256 -18.71 -7.88 20.08
N ASP A 257 -17.91 -8.59 19.28
CA ASP A 257 -17.81 -10.04 19.33
C ASP A 257 -16.95 -10.52 20.49
N ALA A 258 -15.89 -9.78 20.86
CA ALA A 258 -15.02 -10.13 21.98
C ALA A 258 -15.69 -10.01 23.36
N LYS A 259 -16.83 -9.32 23.46
CA LYS A 259 -17.62 -9.19 24.70
C LYS A 259 -18.66 -10.30 24.87
N ARG A 260 -18.81 -11.19 23.89
CA ARG A 260 -19.78 -12.27 23.87
C ARG A 260 -19.16 -13.57 24.36
#